data_AF-A0A1S8AZK6-F1
#
_entry.id   AF-A0A1S8AZK6-F1
#
_cell.length_a   1.000
_cell.length_b   1.000
_cell.length_c   1.000
_cell.angle_alpha   90.00
_cell.angle_beta   90.00
_cell.angle_gamma   90.00
#
_symmetry.space_group_name_H-M   'P 1'
#
loop_
_entity.id
_entity.type
_entity.pdbx_description
1 polymer ?
#
loop_
_entity_poly.entity_id
_entity_poly.type
_entity_poly.pdbx_seq_one_letter_code
_entity_poly.pdbx_strand_id
1 'polypeptide(L)' 'MTRLVELEANGPRKLEPDDIDDEKGDVAVCQCGLSDDFPFCDGSHRRTRDEADGTTYVYEDGQRREVKRVVTTDDAEE' A
#
# COMPACT_ATOMS: atom_id res chain seq x y z
N MET A 1 9.15 3.66 -17.35
CA MET A 1 8.34 2.44 -17.49
C MET A 1 7.35 2.43 -16.35
N THR A 2 6.06 2.39 -16.65
CA THR A 2 4.99 2.26 -15.65
C THR A 2 4.67 0.78 -15.46
N ARG A 3 4.32 0.39 -14.23
CA ARG A 3 3.84 -0.95 -13.89
C ARG A 3 2.63 -0.80 -12.98
N LEU A 4 1.65 -1.68 -13.14
CA LEU A 4 0.58 -1.84 -12.16
C LEU A 4 1.05 -2.84 -11.11
N VAL A 5 0.93 -2.49 -9.83
CA VAL A 5 1.27 -3.36 -8.70
C VAL A 5 0.10 -3.38 -7.75
N GLU A 6 -0.36 -4.57 -7.41
CA GLU A 6 -1.42 -4.77 -6.42
C GLU A 6 -0.79 -4.91 -5.03
N LEU A 7 -1.39 -4.24 -4.05
CA LEU A 7 -1.00 -4.30 -2.65
C LEU A 7 -2.23 -4.61 -1.81
N GLU A 8 -2.15 -5.69 -1.05
CA GLU A 8 -3.28 -6.20 -0.26
C GLU A 8 -3.18 -5.83 1.24
N ALA A 9 -1.99 -5.46 1.70
CA ALA A 9 -1.77 -5.13 3.10
C ALA A 9 -2.29 -3.72 3.43
N ASN A 10 -3.04 -3.58 4.52
CA ASN A 10 -3.64 -2.31 4.95
C ASN A 10 -2.84 -1.63 6.08
N GLY A 11 -1.63 -2.12 6.37
CA GLY A 11 -0.83 -1.65 7.50
C GLY A 11 0.66 -1.92 7.31
N PRO A 12 1.52 -1.31 8.13
CA PRO A 12 2.95 -1.54 8.09
C PRO A 12 3.35 -2.80 8.87
N ARG A 13 4.48 -3.40 8.47
CA ARG A 13 5.18 -4.39 9.29
C ARG A 13 6.13 -3.66 10.23
N LYS A 14 5.96 -3.85 11.54
CA LYS A 14 6.97 -3.42 12.52
C LYS A 14 8.13 -4.41 12.49
N LEU A 15 9.35 -3.88 12.46
CA LEU A 15 10.56 -4.68 12.60
C LEU A 15 10.81 -4.97 14.08
N GLU A 16 11.37 -6.15 14.34
CA GLU A 16 11.78 -6.53 15.69
C GLU A 16 13.17 -5.95 15.98
N PRO A 17 13.56 -5.76 17.27
CA PRO A 17 14.89 -5.26 17.61
C PRO A 17 16.02 -6.08 16.98
N ASP A 18 15.86 -7.40 16.85
CA ASP A 18 16.85 -8.28 16.21
C ASP A 18 17.00 -8.04 14.69
N ASP A 19 16.05 -7.36 14.05
CA ASP A 19 16.11 -7.00 12.62
C ASP A 19 16.87 -5.69 12.37
N ILE A 20 17.21 -4.92 13.42
CA ILE A 20 17.78 -3.57 13.30
C ILE A 20 19.01 -3.38 14.20
N ASP A 21 19.84 -2.39 13.85
CA ASP A 21 20.97 -1.98 14.70
C ASP A 21 20.45 -1.37 16.01
N ASP A 22 21.07 -1.70 17.15
CA ASP A 22 20.66 -1.25 18.49
C ASP A 22 20.58 0.28 18.64
N GLU A 23 21.30 1.04 17.81
CA GLU A 23 21.25 2.51 17.79
C GLU A 23 19.99 3.07 17.08
N LYS A 24 19.21 2.21 16.42
CA LYS A 24 17.98 2.57 15.70
C LYS A 24 16.76 2.32 16.60
N GLY A 25 15.88 3.31 16.68
CA GLY A 25 14.58 3.17 17.34
C GLY A 25 13.60 2.32 16.53
N ASP A 26 12.32 2.31 16.95
CA ASP A 26 11.26 1.55 16.29
C ASP A 26 11.16 1.86 14.78
N VAL A 27 11.30 0.84 13.94
CA VAL A 27 11.13 0.95 12.48
C VAL A 27 9.88 0.20 12.04
N ALA A 28 9.09 0.84 11.18
CA ALA A 28 7.93 0.22 10.55
C ALA A 28 8.03 0.36 9.03
N VAL A 29 7.99 -0.76 8.32
CA VAL A 29 8.03 -0.85 6.87
C VAL A 29 6.62 -0.74 6.31
N CYS A 30 6.40 0.20 5.40
CA CYS A 30 5.12 0.39 4.73
C CYS A 30 4.81 -0.80 3.82
N GLN A 31 3.63 -1.37 3.97
CA GLN A 31 3.10 -2.38 3.03
C GLN A 31 1.79 -1.94 2.37
N CYS A 32 1.19 -0.83 2.82
CA CYS A 32 -0.05 -0.28 2.23
C CYS A 32 0.16 0.51 0.94
N GLY A 33 1.39 0.86 0.60
CA GLY A 33 1.70 1.60 -0.63
C GLY A 33 1.33 3.08 -0.64
N LEU A 34 0.77 3.62 0.44
CA LEU A 34 0.33 5.03 0.52
C LEU A 34 1.32 5.97 1.21
N SER A 35 2.48 5.47 1.63
CA SER A 35 3.46 6.30 2.35
C SER A 35 4.17 7.26 1.39
N ASP A 36 4.23 8.54 1.76
CA ASP A 36 5.05 9.53 1.08
C ASP A 36 6.55 9.34 1.39
N ASP A 37 6.87 8.60 2.46
CA ASP A 37 8.24 8.27 2.91
C ASP A 37 8.61 6.81 2.62
N PHE A 38 8.03 6.22 1.57
CA PHE A 38 8.28 4.81 1.20
C PHE A 38 9.80 4.54 1.08
N PRO A 39 10.34 3.48 1.71
CA PRO A 39 9.67 2.28 2.22
C PRO A 39 9.19 2.34 3.68
N PHE A 40 9.37 3.47 4.37
CA PHE A 40 8.98 3.60 5.78
C PHE A 40 7.53 3.99 5.93
N CYS A 41 6.94 3.65 7.08
CA CYS A 41 5.59 4.05 7.41
C CYS A 41 5.55 5.47 7.98
N ASP A 42 4.86 6.37 7.28
CA ASP A 42 4.55 7.75 7.69
C ASP A 42 3.19 7.88 8.42
N GLY A 43 2.39 6.81 8.45
CA GLY A 43 1.05 6.79 9.03
C GLY A 43 -0.09 6.91 8.00
N SER A 44 0.21 7.04 6.71
CA SER A 44 -0.78 7.14 5.62
C SER A 44 -1.67 5.90 5.49
N HIS A 45 -1.23 4.75 6.00
CA HIS A 45 -2.06 3.53 6.14
C HIS A 45 -3.35 3.75 6.95
N ARG A 46 -3.48 4.84 7.72
CA ARG A 46 -4.75 5.13 8.41
C ARG A 46 -5.92 5.32 7.44
N ARG A 47 -5.64 5.67 6.18
CA ARG A 47 -6.62 5.83 5.08
C ARG A 47 -7.20 4.50 4.57
N THR A 48 -6.63 3.36 4.96
CA THR A 48 -7.07 2.03 4.53
C THR A 48 -7.92 1.31 5.60
N ARG A 49 -8.09 1.90 6.79
CA ARG A 49 -8.74 1.24 7.95
C ARG A 49 -10.21 0.90 7.75
N ASP A 50 -10.88 1.64 6.87
CA ASP A 50 -12.30 1.52 6.55
C ASP A 50 -12.52 0.96 5.13
N GLU A 51 -11.49 0.37 4.52
CA GLU A 51 -11.65 -0.40 3.30
C GLU A 51 -12.55 -1.62 3.54
N ALA A 52 -13.43 -1.90 2.59
CA ALA A 52 -14.26 -3.09 2.63
C ALA A 52 -13.47 -4.30 2.12
N ASP A 53 -13.62 -5.44 2.80
CA ASP A 53 -13.05 -6.72 2.36
C ASP A 53 -13.46 -7.05 0.92
N GLY A 54 -12.50 -7.49 0.12
CA GLY A 54 -12.72 -7.85 -1.29
C GLY A 54 -13.00 -6.67 -2.23
N THR A 55 -12.85 -5.43 -1.76
CA THR A 55 -13.01 -4.23 -2.60
C THR A 55 -11.64 -3.67 -2.97
N THR A 56 -11.40 -3.48 -4.27
CA THR A 56 -10.17 -2.86 -4.77
C THR A 56 -10.33 -1.34 -4.82
N TYR A 57 -9.37 -0.61 -4.26
CA TYR A 57 -9.34 0.85 -4.29
C TYR A 57 -8.13 1.38 -5.04
N VAL A 58 -8.31 2.51 -5.70
CA VAL A 58 -7.23 3.35 -6.24
C VAL A 58 -7.14 4.64 -5.43
N TYR A 59 -5.91 5.03 -5.10
CA TYR A 59 -5.59 6.27 -4.42
C TYR A 59 -4.85 7.17 -5.40
N GLU A 60 -5.51 8.24 -5.86
CA GLU A 60 -4.99 9.16 -6.88
C GLU A 60 -5.34 10.59 -6.47
N ASP A 61 -4.37 11.50 -6.51
CA ASP A 61 -4.55 12.92 -6.15
C ASP A 61 -5.22 13.13 -4.78
N GLY A 62 -4.91 12.25 -3.82
CA GLY A 62 -5.46 12.29 -2.45
C GLY A 62 -6.91 11.80 -2.35
N GLN A 63 -7.50 11.28 -3.41
CA GLN A 63 -8.85 10.72 -3.43
C GLN A 63 -8.80 9.19 -3.48
N ARG A 64 -9.66 8.54 -2.69
CA ARG A 64 -9.92 7.09 -2.76
C ARG A 64 -11.12 6.84 -3.68
N ARG A 65 -10.97 5.95 -4.65
CA ARG A 65 -12.05 5.53 -5.57
C ARG A 65 -12.09 4.01 -5.65
N GLU A 66 -13.28 3.44 -5.75
CA GLU A 66 -13.47 2.00 -5.98
C GLU A 66 -13.12 1.65 -7.43
N VAL A 67 -12.35 0.59 -7.63
CA VAL A 67 -11.99 0.06 -8.94
C VAL A 67 -12.98 -1.03 -9.33
N LYS A 68 -13.77 -0.80 -10.38
CA LYS A 68 -14.72 -1.79 -10.88
C LYS A 68 -14.07 -2.94 -11.64
N ARG A 69 -13.05 -2.63 -12.44
CA ARG A 69 -12.31 -3.60 -13.25
C ARG A 69 -10.96 -3.02 -13.65
N VAL A 70 -9.93 -3.86 -13.60
CA VAL A 70 -8.64 -3.65 -14.28
C VAL A 70 -8.66 -4.50 -15.55
N VAL A 71 -8.27 -3.92 -16.68
CA VAL A 71 -8.27 -4.59 -18.00
C VAL A 71 -6.87 -4.45 -18.58
N THR A 72 -6.23 -5.56 -18.92
CA THR A 72 -4.98 -5.51 -19.69
C THR A 72 -5.29 -5.35 -21.18
N THR A 73 -4.28 -5.08 -22.00
CA THR A 73 -4.47 -5.01 -23.46
C THR A 73 -5.07 -6.30 -24.01
N ASP A 74 -4.61 -7.45 -23.51
CA ASP A 74 -5.06 -8.77 -23.94
C ASP A 74 -6.53 -9.02 -23.54
N ASP A 75 -6.97 -8.55 -22.36
CA ASP A 75 -8.36 -8.70 -21.89
C ASP A 75 -9.38 -7.78 -22.62
N ALA A 76 -8.92 -6.77 -23.35
CA ALA A 76 -9.78 -5.80 -24.02
C ALA A 76 -10.19 -6.22 -25.44
N GLU A 77 -9.49 -7.20 -26.00
CA GLU A 77 -9.71 -7.70 -27.36
C GLU A 77 -10.67 -8.90 -27.40
N GLU A 78 -11.10 -9.41 -26.23
CA GLU A 78 -12.06 -10.51 -26.03
C GLU A 78 -13.52 -10.05 -25.83
#